data_AF-A0A5S4T6X0-F1
#
_entry.id   AF-A0A5S4T6X0-F1
#
_cell.length_a   1.000
_cell.length_b   1.000
_cell.length_c   1.000
_cell.angle_alpha   90.00
_cell.angle_beta   90.00
_cell.angle_gamma   90.00
#
_symmetry.space_group_name_H-M   'P 1'
#
loop_
_entity.id
_entity.type
_entity.pdbx_description
1 polymer ?
#
loop_
_entity_poly.entity_id
_entity_poly.type
_entity_poly.pdbx_seq_one_letter_code
_entity_poly.pdbx_strand_id
1 'polypeptide(L)'
;ELQSDKVVSFTLTEHNPFQHIAFAMAKMDSSQVTVHFDRLLPEGSQVSLKTLQGHLIPLNQSLYVPKAYGKTVRDGSYQLVVTLPKGYRIEGETRVQAKQNEVHELALRLVKDASEQLLVSDNHQQGLTSVETNTESSAVPTVVSSSQNQKKSEAAVQLPTIGDKALVKWSILGF
;
A
#
# COMPACT_ATOMS: atom_id res chain seq x y z
N GLU A 1 28.29 2.37 9.91
CA GLU A 1 28.54 3.26 11.06
C GLU A 1 30.01 3.15 11.47
N LEU A 2 30.55 4.16 12.16
CA LEU A 2 31.94 4.14 12.64
C LEU A 2 32.07 3.09 13.75
N GLN A 3 33.06 2.20 13.63
CA GLN A 3 33.34 1.12 14.58
C GLN A 3 34.66 1.33 15.34
N SER A 4 35.60 2.09 14.77
CA SER A 4 36.81 2.52 15.48
C SER A 4 36.57 3.76 16.32
N ASP A 5 37.56 4.14 17.15
CA ASP A 5 37.53 5.42 17.85
C ASP A 5 37.36 6.58 16.89
N LYS A 6 36.57 7.58 17.31
CA LYS A 6 36.33 8.81 16.54
C LYS A 6 37.56 9.71 16.48
N VAL A 7 38.44 9.58 17.47
CA VAL A 7 39.66 10.39 17.61
C VAL A 7 40.80 9.44 17.92
N VAL A 8 41.88 9.53 17.14
CA VAL A 8 43.09 8.74 17.33
C VAL A 8 44.27 9.68 17.43
N SER A 9 45.02 9.58 18.53
CA SER A 9 46.25 10.33 18.74
C SER A 9 47.44 9.54 18.19
N PHE A 10 48.35 10.20 17.49
CA PHE A 10 49.60 9.62 17.03
C PHE A 10 50.74 10.64 17.14
N THR A 11 51.97 10.15 17.08
CA THR A 11 53.19 10.97 17.13
C THR A 11 54.14 10.50 16.05
N LEU A 12 54.63 11.43 15.24
CA LEU A 12 55.66 11.17 14.24
C LEU A 12 57.03 11.39 14.86
N THR A 13 57.96 10.46 14.57
CA THR A 13 59.36 10.56 14.99
C THR A 13 60.26 10.32 13.80
N GLU A 14 61.56 10.58 13.93
CA GLU A 14 62.52 10.27 12.87
C GLU A 14 62.55 8.77 12.51
N HIS A 15 62.29 7.90 13.50
CA HIS A 15 62.17 6.44 13.32
C HIS A 15 60.76 5.98 12.88
N ASN A 16 59.75 6.85 12.98
CA ASN A 16 58.39 6.61 12.50
C ASN A 16 57.87 7.85 11.74
N PRO A 17 58.45 8.14 10.56
CA PRO A 17 58.14 9.36 9.80
C PRO A 17 56.80 9.26 9.08
N PHE A 18 56.17 8.07 9.04
CA PHE A 18 54.90 7.84 8.38
C PHE A 18 54.01 6.90 9.19
N GLN A 19 52.82 7.38 9.56
CA GLN A 19 51.83 6.60 10.30
C GLN A 19 50.56 6.42 9.48
N HIS A 20 50.15 5.17 9.28
CA HIS A 20 48.84 4.83 8.73
C HIS A 20 47.81 4.81 9.87
N ILE A 21 46.72 5.57 9.71
CA ILE A 21 45.55 5.54 10.61
C ILE A 21 44.36 5.06 9.80
N ALA A 22 43.74 3.96 10.24
CA ALA A 22 42.56 3.40 9.61
C ALA A 22 41.35 3.57 10.52
N PHE A 23 40.27 4.13 9.99
CA PHE A 23 38.97 4.16 10.66
C PHE A 23 38.13 3.01 10.16
N ALA A 24 37.76 2.10 11.07
CA ALA A 24 36.89 0.98 10.74
C ALA A 24 35.45 1.47 10.60
N MET A 25 34.81 1.19 9.47
CA MET A 25 33.44 1.59 9.16
C MET A 25 32.65 0.36 8.74
N ALA A 26 31.50 0.11 9.37
CA ALA A 26 30.51 -0.82 8.87
C ALA A 26 29.62 -0.14 7.82
N LYS A 27 29.13 -0.88 6.83
CA LYS A 27 27.99 -0.40 6.03
C LYS A 27 26.76 -0.33 6.92
N MET A 28 25.88 0.64 6.71
CA MET A 28 24.61 0.65 7.42
C MET A 28 23.73 -0.45 6.80
N ASP A 29 23.29 -1.38 7.63
CA ASP A 29 22.47 -2.50 7.18
C ASP A 29 21.03 -2.00 7.01
N SER A 30 20.78 -1.29 5.90
CA SER A 30 19.50 -0.65 5.63
C SER A 30 18.61 -1.51 4.74
N SER A 31 17.31 -1.45 5.00
CA SER A 31 16.24 -2.09 4.25
C SER A 31 15.12 -1.09 4.00
N GLN A 32 14.46 -1.17 2.84
CA GLN A 32 13.31 -0.33 2.55
C GLN A 32 12.03 -1.08 2.89
N VAL A 33 11.15 -0.47 3.70
CA VAL A 33 9.82 -1.01 3.97
C VAL A 33 8.78 -0.05 3.42
N THR A 34 7.87 -0.57 2.60
CA THR A 34 6.75 0.17 2.03
C THR A 34 5.44 -0.59 2.31
N VAL A 35 4.44 0.12 2.79
CA VAL A 35 3.11 -0.41 3.10
C VAL A 35 2.12 0.21 2.13
N HIS A 36 1.40 -0.63 1.39
CA HIS A 36 0.37 -0.25 0.43
C HIS A 36 -1.01 -0.57 1.00
N PHE A 37 -1.88 0.43 1.06
CA PHE A 37 -3.28 0.26 1.40
C PHE A 37 -4.14 0.15 0.13
N ASP A 38 -5.22 -0.62 0.18
CA ASP A 38 -6.22 -0.70 -0.90
C ASP A 38 -6.95 0.63 -1.13
N ARG A 39 -7.10 1.43 -0.07
CA ARG A 39 -7.79 2.72 -0.02
C ARG A 39 -6.95 3.77 0.70
N LEU A 40 -7.29 5.04 0.47
CA LEU A 40 -6.71 6.13 1.26
C LEU A 40 -7.13 5.95 2.72
N LEU A 41 -6.19 6.15 3.62
CA LEU A 41 -6.49 6.18 5.04
C LEU A 41 -7.32 7.43 5.37
N PRO A 42 -8.28 7.34 6.31
CA PRO A 42 -9.04 8.50 6.74
C PRO A 42 -8.14 9.53 7.43
N GLU A 43 -8.56 10.79 7.42
CA GLU A 43 -7.82 11.89 8.04
C GLU A 43 -7.52 11.61 9.52
N GLY A 44 -6.34 12.05 9.98
CA GLY A 44 -5.87 11.79 11.35
C GLY A 44 -5.25 10.41 11.57
N SER A 45 -5.21 9.55 10.54
CA SER A 45 -4.52 8.26 10.64
C SER A 45 -3.01 8.41 10.75
N GLN A 46 -2.37 7.50 11.47
CA GLN A 46 -0.91 7.45 11.62
C GLN A 46 -0.39 6.04 11.34
N VAL A 47 0.71 5.94 10.60
CA VAL A 47 1.33 4.66 10.22
C VAL A 47 2.75 4.62 10.79
N SER A 48 3.08 3.56 11.53
CA SER A 48 4.40 3.40 12.15
C SER A 48 4.86 1.95 12.19
N LEU A 49 6.17 1.74 12.15
CA LEU A 49 6.78 0.45 12.44
C LEU A 49 7.19 0.41 13.92
N LYS A 50 6.75 -0.61 14.64
CA LYS A 50 7.16 -0.90 16.00
C LYS A 50 8.34 -1.87 16.00
N THR A 51 9.44 -1.48 16.64
CA THR A 51 10.60 -2.36 16.84
C THR A 51 10.34 -3.38 17.94
N LEU A 52 11.18 -4.42 18.05
CA LEU A 52 11.11 -5.39 19.16
C LEU A 52 11.24 -4.73 20.54
N GLN A 53 11.99 -3.63 20.64
CA GLN A 53 12.16 -2.84 21.86
C GLN A 53 10.95 -1.91 22.13
N GLY A 54 9.95 -1.93 21.25
CA GLY A 54 8.72 -1.16 21.40
C GLY A 54 8.77 0.28 20.86
N HIS A 55 9.89 0.71 20.29
CA HIS A 55 10.01 2.04 19.70
C HIS A 55 9.17 2.16 18.42
N LEU A 56 8.50 3.30 18.24
CA LEU A 56 7.69 3.58 17.05
C LEU A 56 8.45 4.46 16.07
N ILE A 57 8.59 3.96 14.85
CA ILE A 57 9.21 4.64 13.72
C ILE A 57 8.09 5.10 12.79
N PRO A 58 7.77 6.40 12.69
CA PRO A 58 6.73 6.89 11.79
C PRO A 58 7.12 6.67 10.34
N LEU A 59 6.17 6.20 9.53
CA LEU A 59 6.30 6.05 8.08
C LEU A 59 5.74 7.31 7.38
N ASN A 60 6.42 7.71 6.32
CA ASN A 60 6.01 8.88 5.54
C ASN A 60 5.05 8.46 4.42
N GLN A 61 3.98 9.21 4.23
CA GLN A 61 3.10 9.04 3.06
C GLN A 61 3.88 9.39 1.79
N SER A 62 3.78 8.55 0.77
CA SER A 62 4.39 8.82 -0.54
C SER A 62 3.65 9.94 -1.27
N LEU A 63 4.42 10.88 -1.82
CA LEU A 63 3.89 11.98 -2.63
C LEU A 63 3.30 11.51 -3.96
N TYR A 64 3.84 10.43 -4.54
CA TYR A 64 3.45 9.94 -5.86
C TYR A 64 2.49 8.75 -5.80
N VAL A 65 2.46 8.05 -4.66
CA VAL A 65 1.53 6.94 -4.42
C VAL A 65 0.84 7.19 -3.07
N PRO A 66 -0.22 8.00 -3.01
CA PRO A 66 -0.79 8.46 -1.73
C PRO A 66 -1.36 7.35 -0.82
N LYS A 67 -1.59 6.15 -1.36
CA LYS A 67 -1.97 4.95 -0.58
C LYS A 67 -0.78 4.19 0.00
N ALA A 68 0.45 4.63 -0.26
CA ALA A 68 1.67 3.99 0.18
C ALA A 68 2.39 4.81 1.25
N TYR A 69 2.91 4.13 2.25
CA TYR A 69 3.68 4.71 3.35
C TYR A 69 5.00 3.96 3.48
N GLY A 70 6.12 4.65 3.55
CA GLY A 70 7.41 3.95 3.55
C GLY A 70 8.53 4.69 4.25
N LYS A 71 9.58 3.93 4.56
CA LYS A 71 10.82 4.44 5.14
C LYS A 71 11.95 3.43 5.00
N THR A 72 13.17 3.94 4.92
CA THR A 72 14.38 3.13 5.11
C THR A 72 14.62 2.90 6.59
N VAL A 73 14.74 1.64 6.99
CA VAL A 73 14.99 1.20 8.37
C VAL A 73 16.25 0.34 8.45
N ARG A 74 16.74 0.07 9.65
CA ARG A 74 17.81 -0.94 9.83
C ARG A 74 17.24 -2.33 9.60
N ASP A 75 18.12 -3.29 9.35
CA ASP A 75 17.75 -4.69 9.35
C ASP A 75 17.08 -5.09 10.69
N GLY A 76 16.15 -6.04 10.62
CA GLY A 76 15.49 -6.58 11.80
C GLY A 76 13.98 -6.78 11.66
N SER A 77 13.38 -7.21 12.77
CA SER A 77 11.95 -7.51 12.87
C SER A 77 11.13 -6.29 13.27
N TYR A 78 10.08 -6.02 12.51
CA TYR A 78 9.15 -4.93 12.78
C TYR A 78 7.70 -5.41 12.73
N GLN A 79 6.87 -4.74 13.51
CA GLN A 79 5.43 -4.90 13.52
C GLN A 79 4.79 -3.59 13.09
N LEU A 80 3.98 -3.61 12.04
CA LEU A 80 3.21 -2.44 11.64
C LEU A 80 2.16 -2.12 12.69
N VAL A 81 2.06 -0.83 13.02
CA VAL A 81 1.05 -0.24 13.88
C VAL A 81 0.38 0.88 13.10
N VAL A 82 -0.95 0.79 12.98
CA VAL A 82 -1.76 1.81 12.32
C VAL A 82 -2.77 2.34 13.32
N THR A 83 -2.70 3.63 13.60
CA THR A 83 -3.71 4.33 14.40
C THR A 83 -4.76 4.87 13.44
N LEU A 84 -6.00 4.45 13.64
CA LEU A 84 -7.14 4.85 12.82
C LEU A 84 -8.21 5.56 13.67
N PRO A 85 -8.98 6.48 13.08
CA PRO A 85 -10.24 6.95 13.66
C PRO A 85 -11.21 5.79 13.95
N LYS A 86 -12.21 6.03 14.81
CA LYS A 86 -13.23 5.04 15.16
C LYS A 86 -13.99 4.53 13.93
N GLY A 87 -14.36 3.25 13.95
CA GLY A 87 -15.13 2.62 12.88
C GLY A 87 -14.27 2.12 11.71
N TYR A 88 -12.96 2.03 11.89
CA TYR A 88 -12.04 1.47 10.90
C TYR A 88 -11.05 0.49 11.53
N ARG A 89 -10.67 -0.52 10.75
CA ARG A 89 -9.60 -1.47 11.08
C ARG A 89 -8.76 -1.80 9.85
N ILE A 90 -7.57 -2.35 10.08
CA ILE A 90 -6.71 -2.89 9.03
C ILE A 90 -6.76 -4.41 9.05
N GLU A 91 -6.77 -5.01 7.86
CA GLU A 91 -6.65 -6.45 7.65
C GLU A 91 -5.46 -6.76 6.74
N GLY A 92 -4.71 -7.81 7.07
CA GLY A 92 -3.54 -8.29 6.32
C GLY A 92 -2.34 -8.60 7.21
N GLU A 93 -1.24 -9.06 6.61
CA GLU A 93 0.01 -9.35 7.32
C GLU A 93 0.70 -8.04 7.72
N THR A 94 1.10 -7.96 8.98
CA THR A 94 1.61 -6.72 9.57
C THR A 94 3.03 -6.87 10.12
N ARG A 95 3.58 -8.08 10.13
CA ARG A 95 4.99 -8.33 10.48
C ARG A 95 5.85 -8.27 9.23
N VAL A 96 7.05 -7.73 9.40
CA VAL A 96 8.06 -7.69 8.35
C VAL A 96 9.43 -7.97 8.92
N GLN A 97 10.20 -8.78 8.20
CA GLN A 97 11.60 -9.05 8.49
C GLN A 97 12.44 -8.29 7.48
N ALA A 98 12.80 -7.07 7.83
CA ALA A 98 13.55 -6.18 6.95
C ALA A 98 15.00 -6.69 6.87
N LYS A 99 15.44 -7.06 5.66
CA LYS A 99 16.81 -7.52 5.42
C LYS A 99 17.59 -6.50 4.61
N GLN A 100 18.89 -6.47 4.86
CA GLN A 100 19.79 -5.51 4.23
C GLN A 100 19.70 -5.55 2.70
N ASN A 101 19.66 -4.35 2.09
CA ASN A 101 19.59 -4.13 0.65
C ASN A 101 18.33 -4.71 -0.04
N GLU A 102 17.33 -5.12 0.73
CA GLU A 102 16.04 -5.57 0.20
C GLU A 102 14.97 -4.48 0.31
N VAL A 103 13.95 -4.61 -0.54
CA VAL A 103 12.69 -3.84 -0.46
C VAL A 103 11.60 -4.81 -0.02
N HIS A 104 10.91 -4.45 1.05
CA HIS A 104 9.81 -5.21 1.62
C HIS A 104 8.50 -4.44 1.41
N GLU A 105 7.55 -5.07 0.74
CA GLU A 105 6.24 -4.50 0.48
C GLU A 105 5.15 -5.26 1.24
N LEU A 106 4.32 -4.52 1.97
CA LEU A 106 3.15 -5.06 2.66
C LEU A 106 1.90 -4.54 1.96
N ALA A 107 0.96 -5.42 1.63
CA ALA A 107 -0.34 -5.06 1.08
C ALA A 107 -1.42 -5.25 2.14
N LEU A 108 -2.16 -4.19 2.44
CA LEU A 108 -3.13 -4.15 3.53
C LEU A 108 -4.47 -3.59 3.07
N ARG A 109 -5.53 -4.07 3.72
CA ARG A 109 -6.89 -3.63 3.45
C ARG A 109 -7.40 -2.78 4.58
N LEU A 110 -7.86 -1.57 4.28
CA LEU A 110 -8.67 -0.78 5.20
C LEU A 110 -10.09 -1.35 5.19
N VAL A 111 -10.72 -1.56 6.34
CA VAL A 111 -12.11 -2.03 6.47
C VAL A 111 -12.88 -1.10 7.39
N LYS A 112 -14.13 -0.79 7.04
CA LYS A 112 -15.03 0.01 7.88
C LYS A 112 -15.83 -0.95 8.76
N ASP A 113 -15.84 -0.72 10.07
CA ASP A 113 -16.64 -1.49 11.01
C ASP A 113 -18.10 -1.01 10.93
N ALA A 114 -19.02 -1.95 10.72
CA ALA A 114 -20.43 -1.68 10.45
C ALA A 114 -21.32 -1.70 11.72
N SER A 115 -20.79 -1.36 12.89
CA SER A 115 -21.48 -1.56 14.17
C SER A 115 -22.22 -0.34 14.73
N GLU A 116 -22.70 0.58 13.88
CA GLU A 116 -23.44 1.79 14.31
C GLU A 116 -24.69 2.11 13.44
N GLN A 117 -25.24 1.15 12.68
CA GLN A 117 -26.41 1.40 11.80
C GLN A 117 -27.66 0.57 12.11
N LEU A 118 -27.78 -0.01 13.31
CA LEU A 118 -28.95 -0.81 13.69
C LEU A 118 -29.55 -0.36 15.02
N LEU A 119 -29.85 0.93 15.19
CA LEU A 119 -30.82 1.43 16.17
C LEU A 119 -31.47 2.71 15.64
N VAL A 120 -32.40 2.57 14.68
CA VAL A 120 -33.49 3.53 14.54
C VAL A 120 -34.77 2.70 14.63
N SER A 121 -35.42 2.78 15.78
CA SER A 121 -36.79 2.34 15.95
C SER A 121 -37.69 3.33 15.23
N ASP A 122 -38.47 2.87 14.26
CA ASP A 122 -39.67 3.59 13.81
C ASP A 122 -40.81 2.59 13.68
N ASN A 123 -41.66 2.60 14.70
CA ASN A 123 -42.93 1.90 14.73
C ASN A 123 -44.04 2.94 14.59
N HIS A 124 -44.41 3.28 13.36
CA HIS A 124 -45.65 3.98 13.07
C HIS A 124 -46.36 3.30 11.89
N GLN A 125 -47.32 2.43 12.25
CA GLN A 125 -48.39 1.98 11.37
C GLN A 125 -49.46 3.07 11.28
N GLN A 126 -49.87 3.41 10.05
CA GLN A 126 -51.13 4.04 9.59
C GLN A 126 -50.86 4.53 8.15
N GLY A 127 -51.57 4.25 7.06
CA GLY A 127 -52.75 3.48 6.72
C GLY A 127 -53.01 3.64 5.21
N LEU A 128 -53.41 2.54 4.55
CA LEU A 128 -54.13 2.34 3.27
C LEU A 128 -54.37 3.52 2.29
N THR A 129 -54.02 3.31 1.01
CA THR A 129 -54.97 3.40 -0.13
C THR A 129 -54.46 2.59 -1.33
N SER A 130 -55.31 1.69 -1.82
CA SER A 130 -55.14 0.80 -2.97
C SER A 130 -55.40 1.51 -4.31
N VAL A 131 -54.64 1.17 -5.35
CA VAL A 131 -55.12 1.19 -6.75
C VAL A 131 -54.59 -0.07 -7.43
N GLU A 132 -55.49 -1.04 -7.64
CA GLU A 132 -55.30 -2.21 -8.49
C GLU A 132 -55.75 -1.86 -9.91
N THR A 133 -54.95 -2.22 -10.91
CA THR A 133 -55.48 -2.59 -12.24
C THR A 133 -54.80 -3.87 -12.69
N ASN A 134 -55.56 -4.96 -12.60
CA ASN A 134 -55.27 -6.28 -13.11
C ASN A 134 -55.24 -6.28 -14.65
N THR A 135 -54.32 -7.03 -15.24
CA THR A 135 -54.59 -7.78 -16.47
C THR A 135 -53.68 -9.00 -16.53
N GLU A 136 -54.33 -10.15 -16.41
CA GLU A 136 -53.77 -11.49 -16.47
C GLU A 136 -53.74 -11.95 -17.94
N SER A 137 -52.65 -12.57 -18.40
CA SER A 137 -52.73 -13.79 -19.24
C SER A 137 -51.36 -14.38 -19.54
N SER A 138 -51.15 -15.55 -18.95
CA SER A 138 -50.51 -16.78 -19.47
C SER A 138 -50.05 -16.81 -20.94
N ALA A 139 -48.81 -17.27 -21.19
CA ALA A 139 -48.49 -18.54 -21.88
C ALA A 139 -46.98 -18.68 -22.20
N VAL A 140 -46.40 -19.85 -21.88
CA VAL A 140 -45.11 -20.36 -22.39
C VAL A 140 -45.44 -21.41 -23.47
N PRO A 141 -44.68 -21.53 -24.58
CA PRO A 141 -43.78 -22.68 -24.70
C PRO A 141 -42.43 -22.42 -25.39
N THR A 142 -41.48 -23.26 -24.98
CA THR A 142 -40.14 -23.55 -25.50
C THR A 142 -40.06 -23.89 -27.00
N VAL A 143 -39.00 -23.44 -27.68
CA VAL A 143 -38.34 -24.23 -28.75
C VAL A 143 -36.81 -24.11 -28.67
N VAL A 144 -36.18 -25.28 -28.67
CA VAL A 144 -34.74 -25.56 -28.73
C VAL A 144 -34.29 -25.55 -30.19
N SER A 145 -33.08 -25.06 -30.47
CA SER A 145 -32.17 -25.66 -31.48
C SER A 145 -30.76 -25.07 -31.40
N SER A 146 -29.83 -26.00 -31.16
CA SER A 146 -28.38 -25.97 -31.28
C SER A 146 -27.87 -25.56 -32.67
N SER A 147 -26.65 -25.00 -32.76
CA SER A 147 -25.52 -25.49 -33.58
C SER A 147 -24.29 -24.58 -33.55
N GLN A 148 -23.14 -25.20 -33.80
CA GLN A 148 -21.75 -24.82 -33.54
C GLN A 148 -21.10 -23.85 -34.56
N ASN A 149 -20.40 -22.82 -34.04
CA ASN A 149 -18.95 -22.58 -34.09
C ASN A 149 -18.20 -22.04 -35.35
N GLN A 150 -17.22 -21.17 -35.05
CA GLN A 150 -16.02 -20.67 -35.80
C GLN A 150 -16.24 -19.51 -36.79
N LYS A 151 -15.42 -18.44 -36.89
CA LYS A 151 -14.02 -18.15 -36.48
C LYS A 151 -13.78 -16.63 -36.66
N LYS A 152 -13.21 -15.90 -35.69
CA LYS A 152 -12.49 -14.64 -35.98
C LYS A 152 -11.35 -14.46 -34.98
N SER A 153 -10.15 -14.45 -35.52
CA SER A 153 -8.89 -14.30 -34.82
C SER A 153 -8.76 -12.90 -34.22
N GLU A 154 -8.53 -12.79 -32.92
CA GLU A 154 -8.00 -11.57 -32.31
C GLU A 154 -6.52 -11.80 -31.97
N ALA A 155 -5.70 -10.91 -32.53
CA ALA A 155 -4.26 -10.91 -32.42
C ALA A 155 -3.82 -10.70 -30.96
N ALA A 156 -2.79 -11.43 -30.56
CA ALA A 156 -2.09 -11.21 -29.30
C ALA A 156 -1.59 -9.76 -29.24
N VAL A 157 -2.08 -8.98 -28.27
CA VAL A 157 -1.58 -7.63 -28.00
C VAL A 157 -0.20 -7.78 -27.35
N GLN A 158 0.83 -7.53 -28.14
CA GLN A 158 2.22 -7.52 -27.71
C GLN A 158 2.48 -6.26 -26.86
N LEU A 159 3.14 -6.41 -25.70
CA LEU A 159 3.53 -5.27 -24.87
C LEU A 159 4.55 -4.38 -25.59
N PRO A 160 4.49 -3.05 -25.47
CA PRO A 160 5.43 -2.17 -26.14
C PRO A 160 6.84 -2.29 -25.54
N THR A 161 7.84 -2.40 -26.41
CA THR A 161 9.26 -2.35 -26.06
C THR A 161 9.67 -0.90 -25.84
N ILE A 162 10.44 -0.65 -24.76
CA ILE A 162 10.90 0.67 -24.33
C ILE A 162 11.66 1.37 -25.46
N GLY A 163 11.18 2.52 -25.92
CA GLY A 163 11.89 3.38 -26.88
C GLY A 163 11.04 4.22 -27.83
N ASP A 164 9.76 3.89 -28.02
CA ASP A 164 8.90 4.65 -28.95
C ASP A 164 8.44 5.99 -28.36
N LYS A 165 8.96 7.08 -28.93
CA LYS A 165 8.50 8.44 -28.64
C LYS A 165 7.17 8.68 -29.38
N ALA A 166 6.05 8.34 -28.75
CA ALA A 166 4.76 8.85 -29.19
C ALA A 166 4.71 10.37 -28.94
N LEU A 167 4.64 11.15 -30.01
CA LEU A 167 4.52 12.60 -29.96
C LEU A 167 3.10 12.95 -29.49
N VAL A 168 2.93 13.18 -28.19
CA VAL A 168 1.65 13.58 -27.59
C VAL A 168 1.43 15.07 -27.85
N LYS A 169 0.45 15.40 -28.69
CA LYS A 169 0.00 16.78 -28.95
C LYS A 169 -1.00 17.19 -27.87
N TRP A 170 -0.61 18.11 -26.98
CA TRP A 170 -1.49 18.65 -25.96
C TRP A 170 -2.31 19.82 -26.52
N SER A 171 -3.62 19.67 -26.60
CA SER A 171 -4.54 20.79 -26.83
C SER A 171 -4.84 21.46 -25.50
N ILE A 172 -4.41 22.72 -25.34
CA ILE A 172 -4.72 23.56 -24.19
C ILE A 172 -6.08 24.22 -24.50
N LEU A 173 -7.13 23.87 -23.75
CA LEU A 173 -8.35 24.67 -23.69
C LEU A 173 -8.20 25.64 -22.53
N GLY A 174 -8.19 26.92 -22.88
CA GLY A 174 -8.02 28.05 -21.98
C GLY A 174 -9.26 28.39 -21.17
N PHE A 175 -9.00 29.28 -20.22
CA PHE A 175 -9.89 29.97 -19.28
C PHE A 175 -11.17 30.54 -19.89
#